data_AF-A0A5C6EXF6-F1
#
_entry.id   AF-A0A5C6EXF6-F1
#
_cell.length_a   1.000
_cell.length_b   1.000
_cell.length_c   1.000
_cell.angle_alpha   90.00
_cell.angle_beta   90.00
_cell.angle_gamma   90.00
#
_symmetry.space_group_name_H-M   'P 1'
#
loop_
_entity.id
_entity.type
_entity.pdbx_description
1 polymer ?
#
loop_
_entity_poly.entity_id
_entity_poly.type
_entity_poly.pdbx_seq_one_letter_code
_entity_poly.pdbx_strand_id
1 'polypeptide(L)'
;MDKSKINLVIDALMFLCVMAMTGIGLLMKFVLLPGKDTWAVYGRKVELFLFGMERHQWGTIHLIIAFIFLGFLALHILLHWKMVLSLYSRLIVSKKARRIIAIVIVIVGLFFVTFPFVVKPEVQEPEHKGRRFQ
;
A
#
# COMPACT_ATOMS: atom_id res chain seq x y z
N MET A 1 -3.21 -23.49 -21.68
CA MET A 1 -3.50 -23.57 -20.23
C MET A 1 -4.95 -23.18 -20.02
N ASP A 2 -5.71 -23.90 -19.22
CA ASP A 2 -7.14 -23.60 -19.00
C ASP A 2 -7.30 -22.24 -18.33
N LYS A 3 -8.32 -21.47 -18.76
CA LYS A 3 -8.61 -20.13 -18.21
C LYS A 3 -8.74 -20.15 -16.68
N SER A 4 -9.39 -21.18 -16.13
CA SER A 4 -9.53 -21.34 -14.68
C SER A 4 -8.20 -21.56 -13.97
N LYS A 5 -7.24 -22.24 -14.60
CA LYS A 5 -5.88 -22.42 -14.07
C LYS A 5 -5.11 -21.10 -14.07
N ILE A 6 -5.21 -20.31 -15.15
CA ILE A 6 -4.62 -18.97 -15.22
C ILE A 6 -5.16 -18.09 -14.09
N ASN A 7 -6.47 -18.05 -13.91
CA ASN A 7 -7.11 -17.25 -12.87
C ASN A 7 -6.66 -17.68 -11.47
N LEU A 8 -6.65 -19.00 -11.18
CA LEU A 8 -6.19 -19.51 -9.90
C LEU A 8 -4.74 -19.13 -9.60
N VAL A 9 -3.86 -19.17 -10.61
CA VAL A 9 -2.45 -18.75 -10.45
C VAL A 9 -2.37 -17.25 -10.15
N ILE A 10 -3.11 -16.41 -10.87
CA ILE A 10 -3.13 -14.96 -10.61
C ILE A 10 -3.62 -14.67 -9.20
N ASP A 11 -4.70 -15.32 -8.77
CA ASP A 11 -5.28 -15.14 -7.44
C ASP A 11 -4.30 -15.57 -6.34
N ALA A 12 -3.61 -16.71 -6.53
CA ALA A 12 -2.58 -17.17 -5.61
C ALA A 12 -1.38 -16.22 -5.55
N LEU A 13 -0.91 -15.70 -6.69
CA LEU A 13 0.17 -14.72 -6.74
C LEU A 13 -0.22 -13.41 -6.05
N MET A 14 -1.44 -12.92 -6.28
CA MET A 14 -1.97 -11.75 -5.59
C MET A 14 -2.04 -11.96 -4.08
N PHE A 15 -2.52 -13.12 -3.62
CA PHE A 15 -2.55 -13.47 -2.20
C PHE A 15 -1.14 -13.46 -1.59
N LEU A 16 -0.16 -14.09 -2.26
CA LEU A 16 1.22 -14.08 -1.80
C LEU A 16 1.81 -12.65 -1.74
N CYS A 17 1.50 -11.79 -2.72
CA CYS A 17 1.93 -10.40 -2.69
C CYS A 17 1.36 -9.67 -1.45
N VAL A 18 0.07 -9.84 -1.16
CA VAL A 18 -0.56 -9.23 0.03
C VAL A 18 0.05 -9.76 1.32
N MET A 19 0.31 -11.07 1.40
CA MET A 19 0.96 -11.66 2.57
C MET A 19 2.39 -11.14 2.77
N ALA A 20 3.16 -11.02 1.68
CA ALA A 20 4.51 -10.46 1.73
C ALA A 20 4.50 -8.98 2.13
N MET A 21 3.64 -8.16 1.53
CA MET A 21 3.49 -6.75 1.92
C MET A 21 3.09 -6.62 3.39
N THR A 22 2.10 -7.39 3.84
CA THR A 22 1.64 -7.39 5.23
C THR A 22 2.77 -7.76 6.17
N GLY A 23 3.49 -8.86 5.87
CA GLY A 23 4.66 -9.29 6.64
C GLY A 23 5.75 -8.23 6.74
N ILE A 24 6.09 -7.58 5.62
CA ILE A 24 7.11 -6.51 5.61
C ILE A 24 6.59 -5.26 6.34
N GLY A 25 5.30 -4.93 6.22
CA GLY A 25 4.69 -3.83 6.96
C GLY A 25 4.76 -4.04 8.48
N LEU A 26 4.45 -5.25 8.93
CA LEU A 26 4.59 -5.66 10.33
C LEU A 26 6.05 -5.67 10.78
N LEU A 27 6.95 -6.22 9.96
CA LEU A 27 8.40 -6.21 10.20
C LEU A 27 8.90 -4.78 10.40
N MET A 28 8.57 -3.87 9.51
CA MET A 28 8.96 -2.47 9.66
C MET A 28 8.29 -1.87 10.90
N LYS A 29 7.01 -2.10 11.15
CA LYS A 29 6.32 -1.48 12.29
C LYS A 29 6.87 -1.91 13.65
N PHE A 30 7.19 -3.20 13.81
CA PHE A 30 7.44 -3.78 15.14
C PHE A 30 8.87 -4.27 15.36
N VAL A 31 9.64 -4.54 14.30
CA VAL A 31 11.00 -5.08 14.40
C VAL A 31 12.04 -4.03 13.99
N LEU A 32 11.93 -3.50 12.77
CA LEU A 32 12.85 -2.47 12.26
C LEU A 32 12.37 -1.07 12.63
N LEU A 33 12.32 -0.81 13.94
CA LEU A 33 11.81 0.42 14.55
C LEU A 33 12.45 1.68 13.95
N PRO A 34 11.69 2.79 13.79
CA PRO A 34 12.28 4.04 13.35
C PRO A 34 13.19 4.60 14.46
N GLY A 35 14.20 5.38 14.09
CA GLY A 35 15.23 5.84 15.03
C GLY A 35 14.69 6.52 16.30
N LYS A 36 13.57 7.25 16.22
CA LYS A 36 12.90 7.85 17.40
C LYS A 36 12.41 6.81 18.43
N ASP A 37 11.97 5.65 17.95
CA ASP A 37 11.44 4.58 18.80
C ASP A 37 12.57 3.69 19.32
N THR A 38 13.72 3.65 18.62
CA THR A 38 14.90 2.89 19.09
C THR A 38 15.43 3.39 20.42
N TRP A 39 15.34 4.69 20.71
CA TRP A 39 15.77 5.23 22.00
C TRP A 39 14.95 4.67 23.17
N ALA A 40 13.63 4.53 22.98
CA ALA A 40 12.74 3.99 24.00
C ALA A 40 13.04 2.51 24.32
N VAL A 41 13.50 1.73 23.33
CA VAL A 41 13.75 0.29 23.48
C VAL A 41 15.20 0.00 23.89
N TYR A 42 16.17 0.71 23.31
CA TYR A 42 17.60 0.41 23.48
C TYR A 42 18.36 1.45 24.31
N GLY A 43 17.69 2.50 24.79
CA GLY A 43 18.30 3.58 25.58
C GLY A 43 19.28 4.47 24.82
N ARG A 44 19.47 4.23 23.52
CA ARG A 44 20.34 4.97 22.63
C ARG A 44 19.82 4.87 21.19
N LYS A 45 20.24 5.80 20.33
CA LYS A 45 19.96 5.72 18.89
C LYS A 45 20.78 4.56 18.30
N VAL A 46 20.10 3.58 17.72
CA VAL A 46 20.73 2.46 17.01
C VAL A 46 20.11 2.28 15.64
N GLU A 47 20.88 1.72 14.72
CA GLU A 47 20.39 1.27 13.42
C GLU A 47 20.09 -0.23 13.49
N LEU A 48 18.96 -0.63 12.91
CA LEU A 48 18.49 -2.00 12.93
C LEU A 48 18.55 -2.57 11.52
N PHE A 49 19.16 -3.74 11.41
CA PHE A 49 19.38 -4.43 10.14
C PHE A 49 18.73 -5.81 10.17
N LEU A 50 18.13 -6.20 9.05
CA LEU A 50 17.71 -7.58 8.79
C LEU A 50 18.20 -7.98 7.40
N PHE A 51 18.93 -9.09 7.32
CA PHE A 51 19.62 -9.53 6.09
C PHE A 51 20.53 -8.45 5.49
N GLY A 52 21.22 -7.69 6.35
CA GLY A 52 22.08 -6.58 5.93
C GLY A 52 21.33 -5.36 5.40
N MET A 53 20.00 -5.32 5.53
CA MET A 53 19.17 -4.23 5.03
C MET A 53 18.47 -3.47 6.16
N GLU A 54 18.45 -2.15 6.01
CA GLU A 54 17.72 -1.24 6.89
C GLU A 54 16.22 -1.20 6.57
N ARG A 55 15.44 -0.60 7.48
CA ARG A 55 14.01 -0.33 7.29
C ARG A 55 13.70 0.34 5.95
N HIS A 56 14.53 1.27 5.50
CA HIS A 56 14.30 1.99 4.24
C HIS A 56 14.38 1.07 3.03
N GLN A 57 15.35 0.16 3.00
CA GLN A 57 15.49 -0.82 1.91
C GLN A 57 14.33 -1.84 1.92
N TRP A 58 13.90 -2.30 3.10
CA TRP A 58 12.68 -3.10 3.23
C TRP A 58 11.43 -2.34 2.77
N GLY A 59 11.37 -1.03 3.01
CA GLY A 59 10.34 -0.14 2.47
C GLY A 59 10.33 -0.10 0.94
N THR A 60 11.50 -0.06 0.30
CA THR A 60 11.63 -0.15 -1.16
C THR A 60 11.13 -1.50 -1.69
N ILE A 61 11.50 -2.61 -1.04
CA ILE A 61 11.01 -3.95 -1.41
C ILE A 61 9.49 -4.02 -1.27
N HIS A 62 8.94 -3.51 -0.17
CA HIS A 62 7.49 -3.44 0.06
C HIS A 62 6.78 -2.68 -1.08
N LEU A 63 7.34 -1.54 -1.51
CA LEU A 63 6.78 -0.75 -2.62
C LEU A 63 6.86 -1.48 -3.96
N ILE A 64 7.97 -2.16 -4.26
CA ILE A 64 8.10 -2.96 -5.49
C ILE A 64 7.03 -4.05 -5.53
N ILE A 65 6.83 -4.77 -4.43
CA ILE A 65 5.78 -5.81 -4.32
C ILE A 65 4.40 -5.17 -4.49
N ALA A 66 4.15 -3.97 -3.95
CA ALA A 66 2.90 -3.26 -4.16
C ALA A 66 2.63 -2.96 -5.64
N PHE A 67 3.63 -2.55 -6.41
CA PHE A 67 3.47 -2.35 -7.86
C PHE A 67 3.22 -3.66 -8.62
N ILE A 68 3.90 -4.74 -8.25
CA ILE A 68 3.64 -6.08 -8.82
C ILE A 68 2.20 -6.51 -8.52
N PHE A 69 1.73 -6.34 -7.29
CA PHE A 69 0.35 -6.62 -6.89
C PHE A 69 -0.64 -5.78 -7.70
N LEU A 70 -0.39 -4.48 -7.89
CA LEU A 70 -1.25 -3.62 -8.71
C LEU A 70 -1.32 -4.09 -10.16
N GLY A 71 -0.20 -4.55 -10.73
CA GLY A 71 -0.17 -5.15 -12.06
C GLY A 71 -1.04 -6.41 -12.15
N PHE A 72 -0.92 -7.33 -11.19
CA PHE A 72 -1.77 -8.52 -11.14
C PHE A 72 -3.24 -8.20 -10.89
N LEU A 73 -3.54 -7.24 -10.01
CA LEU A 73 -4.90 -6.79 -9.73
C LEU A 73 -5.55 -6.19 -10.98
N ALA A 74 -4.82 -5.37 -11.74
CA ALA A 74 -5.31 -4.84 -13.01
C ALA A 74 -5.60 -5.98 -14.00
N LEU A 75 -4.68 -6.93 -14.15
CA LEU A 75 -4.89 -8.11 -14.99
C LEU A 75 -6.11 -8.93 -14.53
N HIS A 76 -6.26 -9.18 -13.23
CA HIS A 76 -7.40 -9.89 -12.64
C HIS A 76 -8.72 -9.18 -12.99
N ILE A 77 -8.80 -7.86 -12.81
CA ILE A 77 -10.00 -7.08 -13.15
C ILE A 77 -10.31 -7.17 -14.65
N LEU A 78 -9.30 -7.08 -15.52
CA LEU A 78 -9.49 -7.20 -16.98
C LEU A 78 -10.00 -8.60 -17.37
N LEU A 79 -9.44 -9.66 -16.80
CA LEU A 79 -9.88 -11.05 -17.06
C LEU A 79 -11.32 -11.31 -16.58
N HIS A 80 -11.73 -10.63 -15.51
CA HIS A 80 -13.05 -10.73 -14.91
C HIS A 80 -14.02 -9.61 -15.35
N TRP A 81 -13.66 -8.77 -16.32
CA TRP A 81 -14.41 -7.56 -16.68
C TRP A 81 -15.89 -7.80 -16.99
N LYS A 82 -16.22 -8.85 -17.75
CA LYS A 82 -17.62 -9.21 -18.07
C LYS A 82 -18.42 -9.57 -16.82
N MET A 83 -17.79 -10.26 -15.87
CA MET A 83 -18.41 -10.63 -14.58
C MET A 83 -18.66 -9.37 -13.74
N VAL A 84 -17.69 -8.47 -13.67
CA VAL A 84 -17.82 -7.18 -12.97
C VAL A 84 -18.99 -6.38 -13.55
N LEU A 85 -19.07 -6.21 -14.87
CA LEU A 85 -20.18 -5.50 -15.51
C LEU A 85 -21.54 -6.17 -15.25
N SER A 86 -21.61 -7.50 -15.34
CA SER A 86 -22.83 -8.27 -15.07
C SER A 86 -23.31 -8.08 -13.63
N LEU A 87 -22.43 -8.31 -12.65
CA LEU A 87 -22.73 -8.14 -11.22
C LEU A 87 -23.12 -6.69 -10.90
N TYR A 88 -22.35 -5.73 -11.40
CA TYR A 88 -22.62 -4.31 -11.19
C TYR A 88 -24.00 -3.92 -11.74
N SER A 89 -24.36 -4.44 -12.92
CA SER A 89 -25.66 -4.16 -13.52
C SER A 89 -26.84 -4.79 -12.79
N ARG A 90 -26.61 -5.95 -12.16
CA ARG A 90 -27.61 -6.69 -11.37
C ARG A 90 -27.83 -6.07 -10.00
N LEU A 91 -26.75 -5.63 -9.33
CA LEU A 91 -26.83 -5.02 -8.01
C LEU A 91 -27.39 -3.60 -8.05
N ILE A 92 -27.16 -2.86 -9.14
CA ILE A 92 -27.62 -1.47 -9.28
C ILE A 92 -28.54 -1.35 -10.51
N VAL A 93 -29.84 -1.47 -10.24
CA VAL A 93 -30.90 -1.47 -11.26
C VAL A 93 -30.99 -0.12 -11.98
N SER A 94 -30.86 1.00 -11.26
CA SER A 94 -30.97 2.34 -11.84
C SER A 94 -29.74 2.72 -12.70
N LYS A 95 -29.98 2.97 -13.99
CA LYS A 95 -28.94 3.42 -14.95
C LYS A 95 -28.31 4.75 -14.53
N LYS A 96 -29.08 5.67 -13.96
CA LYS A 96 -28.58 6.97 -13.46
C LYS A 96 -27.64 6.77 -12.27
N ALA A 97 -28.08 5.99 -11.28
CA ALA A 97 -27.27 5.68 -10.09
C ALA A 97 -25.95 5.00 -10.49
N ARG A 98 -26.00 4.06 -11.43
CA ARG A 98 -24.82 3.39 -11.98
C ARG A 98 -23.80 4.38 -12.56
N ARG A 99 -24.25 5.33 -13.39
CA ARG A 99 -23.36 6.33 -13.98
C ARG A 99 -22.73 7.22 -12.89
N ILE A 100 -23.53 7.68 -11.93
CA ILE A 100 -23.05 8.54 -10.83
C ILE A 100 -21.99 7.81 -10.01
N ILE A 101 -22.26 6.57 -9.60
CA ILE A 101 -21.33 5.78 -8.78
C ILE A 101 -20.02 5.54 -9.54
N ALA A 102 -20.08 5.17 -10.82
CA ALA A 102 -18.87 4.99 -11.63
C ALA A 102 -18.03 6.28 -11.72
N ILE A 103 -18.67 7.44 -11.93
CA ILE A 103 -18.00 8.74 -11.96
C ILE A 103 -17.35 9.04 -10.61
N VAL A 104 -18.08 8.85 -9.50
CA VAL A 104 -17.55 9.07 -8.15
C VAL A 104 -16.34 8.18 -7.88
N ILE A 105 -16.40 6.89 -8.21
CA ILE A 105 -15.28 5.96 -8.03
C ILE A 105 -14.04 6.44 -8.82
N VAL A 106 -14.22 6.88 -10.06
CA VAL A 106 -13.12 7.39 -10.89
C VAL A 106 -12.53 8.67 -10.29
N ILE A 107 -13.37 9.63 -9.88
CA ILE A 107 -12.90 10.89 -9.28
C ILE A 107 -12.14 10.62 -7.98
N VAL A 108 -12.69 9.79 -7.10
CA VAL A 108 -12.05 9.43 -5.82
C VAL A 108 -10.75 8.67 -6.06
N GLY A 109 -10.72 7.75 -7.02
CA GLY A 109 -9.49 7.04 -7.42
C GLY A 109 -8.40 7.99 -7.92
N LEU A 110 -8.76 8.92 -8.82
CA LEU A 110 -7.84 9.93 -9.33
C LEU A 110 -7.32 10.85 -8.21
N PHE A 111 -8.20 11.25 -7.28
CA PHE A 111 -7.80 12.02 -6.11
C PHE A 111 -6.74 11.29 -5.28
N PHE A 112 -6.95 10.02 -4.93
CA PHE A 112 -5.97 9.27 -4.12
C PHE A 112 -4.61 9.09 -4.82
N VAL A 113 -4.59 8.96 -6.14
CA VAL A 113 -3.34 8.84 -6.92
C VAL A 113 -2.61 10.18 -7.02
N THR A 114 -3.34 11.28 -7.23
CA THR A 114 -2.73 12.59 -7.54
C THR A 114 -2.45 13.44 -6.30
N PHE A 115 -3.22 13.27 -5.23
CA PHE A 115 -3.09 14.05 -3.99
C PHE A 115 -1.66 14.08 -3.43
N PRO A 116 -0.91 12.97 -3.32
CA PRO A 116 0.45 12.99 -2.77
C PRO A 116 1.44 13.88 -3.55
N PHE A 117 1.15 14.19 -4.83
CA PHE A 117 2.01 15.03 -5.66
C PHE A 117 1.70 16.53 -5.53
N VAL A 118 0.54 16.88 -5.00
CA VAL A 118 0.08 18.27 -4.87
C VAL A 118 0.28 18.79 -3.44
N VAL A 119 0.27 17.90 -2.45
CA VAL A 119 0.40 18.26 -1.04
C VAL A 119 1.83 18.65 -0.70
N LYS A 120 2.00 19.85 -0.14
CA LYS A 120 3.26 20.28 0.49
C LYS A 120 3.16 20.02 1.99
N PRO A 121 4.10 19.28 2.60
CA PRO A 121 4.10 19.07 4.04
C PRO A 121 4.39 20.38 4.77
N GLU A 122 3.77 20.56 5.93
CA GLU A 122 4.15 21.61 6.87
C GLU A 122 5.50 21.25 7.50
N VAL A 123 6.46 22.16 7.41
CA VAL A 123 7.80 21.96 7.99
C VAL A 123 7.80 22.58 9.37
N GLN A 124 7.87 21.73 10.40
CA GLN A 124 8.07 22.18 11.78
C GLN A 124 9.52 21.95 12.17
N GLU A 125 10.20 23.02 12.59
CA GLU A 125 11.53 22.88 13.19
C GLU A 125 11.41 22.22 14.57
N PRO A 126 12.29 21.29 14.93
CA PRO A 126 12.30 20.73 16.26
C PRO A 126 12.57 21.85 17.27
N GLU A 127 11.62 22.08 18.19
CA GLU A 127 11.76 23.05 19.28
C GLU A 127 13.04 22.72 20.06
N HIS A 128 14.07 23.53 19.91
CA HIS A 128 15.34 23.39 20.62
C HIS A 128 15.08 23.78 22.09
N LYS A 129 14.52 22.87 22.88
CA LYS A 129 14.50 23.00 24.34
C LYS A 129 15.94 22.95 24.81
N GLY A 130 16.54 24.13 24.92
CA GLY A 130 17.91 24.32 25.39
C GLY A 130 18.08 23.56 26.70
N ARG A 131 18.90 22.51 26.66
CA ARG A 131 19.42 21.89 27.87
C ARG A 131 20.30 22.95 28.54
N ARG A 132 19.75 23.69 29.49
CA ARG A 132 20.55 24.35 30.52
C ARG A 132 21.27 23.24 31.26
N PHE A 133 22.53 23.01 30.90
CA PHE A 133 23.49 22.41 31.82
C PHE A 133 23.63 23.40 32.98
N GLN A 134 23.04 23.05 34.11
CA GLN A 134 23.45 23.56 35.43
C GLN A 134 24.41 22.54 36.04
#